data_AF-A0A642KW68-F1
#
_entry.id   AF-A0A642KW68-F1
#
_cell.length_a   1.000
_cell.length_b   1.000
_cell.length_c   1.000
_cell.angle_alpha   90.00
_cell.angle_beta   90.00
_cell.angle_gamma   90.00
#
_symmetry.space_group_name_H-M   'P 1'
#
loop_
_entity.id
_entity.type
_entity.pdbx_description
1 polymer ?
#
loop_
_entity_poly.entity_id
_entity_poly.type
_entity_poly.pdbx_seq_one_letter_code
_entity_poly.pdbx_strand_id
1 'polypeptide(L)'
;MRKIVVLQIVAFYFFSCLVTYAQSQRYKGYPKKDTDIFSEFANPPKGYGNVPFYWWNGDSLNKERMKEQLDILSASATDGFAVSYIHMDPEVDVGEMKDGYGLSGKTEAGKPKVFSGDWWNFWNWFAKECSRKNIGLGMDDYTIGWIGNGYYTDELLKEEKFQNYQGDLEIVSDSVRGGTTFIHDIPERLVGAVAWPGKI
;
A
#
# COMPACT_ATOMS: atom_id res chain seq x y z
N MET A 1 53.72 -20.99 -21.73
CA MET A 1 52.25 -20.96 -21.83
C MET A 1 51.67 -20.32 -20.57
N ARG A 2 51.40 -19.01 -20.58
CA ARG A 2 50.94 -18.27 -19.38
C ARG A 2 50.24 -16.96 -19.75
N LYS A 3 49.49 -16.97 -20.85
CA LYS A 3 48.77 -15.79 -21.38
C LYS A 3 47.26 -15.99 -21.57
N ILE A 4 46.76 -17.21 -21.47
CA ILE A 4 45.32 -17.52 -21.70
C ILE A 4 44.48 -17.42 -20.41
N VAL A 5 45.07 -17.67 -19.24
CA VAL A 5 44.33 -17.73 -17.96
C VAL A 5 43.93 -16.33 -17.45
N VAL A 6 44.70 -15.28 -17.76
CA VAL A 6 44.41 -13.91 -17.28
C VAL A 6 43.20 -13.31 -17.99
N LEU A 7 42.99 -13.62 -19.28
CA LEU A 7 41.88 -13.05 -20.05
C LEU A 7 40.52 -13.63 -19.62
N GLN A 8 40.46 -14.91 -19.21
CA GLN A 8 39.23 -15.55 -18.73
C GLN A 8 38.80 -15.05 -17.35
N ILE A 9 39.75 -14.76 -16.45
CA ILE A 9 39.45 -14.25 -15.11
C ILE A 9 38.93 -12.80 -15.16
N VAL A 10 39.47 -11.98 -16.07
CA VAL A 10 38.99 -10.59 -16.28
C VAL A 10 37.59 -10.58 -16.90
N ALA A 11 37.29 -11.50 -17.84
CA ALA A 11 35.95 -11.63 -18.42
C ALA A 11 34.91 -12.10 -17.38
N PHE A 12 35.28 -12.99 -16.47
CA PHE A 12 34.39 -13.43 -15.37
C PHE A 12 34.11 -12.31 -14.36
N TYR A 13 35.10 -11.46 -14.05
CA TYR A 13 34.91 -10.30 -13.18
C TYR A 13 34.04 -9.21 -13.81
N PHE A 14 34.13 -9.01 -15.14
CA PHE A 14 33.26 -8.07 -15.85
C PHE A 14 31.80 -8.57 -15.91
N PHE A 15 31.57 -9.88 -15.96
CA PHE A 15 30.22 -10.45 -15.94
C PHE A 15 29.61 -10.56 -14.54
N SER A 16 30.41 -10.67 -13.47
CA SER A 16 29.91 -10.70 -12.10
C SER A 16 29.49 -9.35 -11.53
N CYS A 17 29.84 -8.24 -12.20
CA CYS A 17 29.45 -6.89 -11.77
C CYS A 17 28.07 -6.45 -12.28
N LEU A 18 27.35 -7.29 -13.04
CA LEU A 18 25.92 -7.09 -13.31
C LEU A 18 25.06 -7.61 -12.15
N VAL A 19 25.48 -7.38 -10.92
CA VAL A 19 24.53 -7.31 -9.81
C VAL A 19 23.74 -6.04 -10.08
N THR A 20 22.54 -6.19 -10.65
CA THR A 20 21.54 -5.14 -10.69
C THR A 20 21.17 -4.83 -9.25
N TYR A 21 21.97 -4.02 -8.57
CA TYR A 21 21.53 -3.36 -7.35
C TYR A 21 20.36 -2.48 -7.78
N ALA A 22 19.17 -2.78 -7.26
CA ALA A 22 18.06 -1.86 -7.36
C ALA A 22 18.57 -0.50 -6.87
N GLN A 23 18.59 0.49 -7.76
CA GLN A 23 19.07 1.82 -7.40
C GLN A 23 18.24 2.29 -6.21
N SER A 24 18.90 2.70 -5.14
CA SER A 24 18.21 3.14 -3.93
C SER A 24 17.25 4.27 -4.28
N GLN A 25 15.96 4.07 -4.00
CA GLN A 25 14.95 5.13 -4.03
C GLN A 25 15.11 6.09 -2.84
N ARG A 26 15.97 5.73 -1.87
CA ARG A 26 16.26 6.52 -0.68
C ARG A 26 16.82 7.89 -1.09
N TYR A 27 16.18 8.95 -0.61
CA TYR A 27 16.50 10.36 -0.89
C TYR A 27 16.22 10.88 -2.30
N LYS A 28 15.62 10.08 -3.21
CA LYS A 28 15.08 10.65 -4.44
C LYS A 28 13.89 11.54 -4.12
N GLY A 29 13.79 12.68 -4.79
CA GLY A 29 12.72 13.67 -4.53
C GLY A 29 12.88 14.46 -3.23
N TYR A 30 13.93 14.20 -2.43
CA TYR A 30 14.18 14.98 -1.22
C TYR A 30 14.74 16.36 -1.59
N PRO A 31 14.20 17.44 -1.01
CA PRO A 31 14.72 18.78 -1.25
C PRO A 31 16.19 18.90 -0.84
N LYS A 32 16.99 19.56 -1.68
CA LYS A 32 18.36 19.95 -1.37
C LYS A 32 18.39 21.42 -1.03
N LYS A 33 19.21 21.79 -0.04
CA LYS A 33 19.30 23.17 0.47
C LYS A 33 19.82 24.15 -0.58
N ASP A 34 20.81 23.74 -1.37
CA ASP A 34 21.54 24.61 -2.31
C ASP A 34 21.27 24.19 -3.77
N THR A 35 20.00 24.05 -4.14
CA THR A 35 19.56 23.67 -5.50
C THR A 35 19.32 24.91 -6.37
N ASP A 36 19.68 24.83 -7.66
CA ASP A 36 19.20 25.78 -8.66
C ASP A 36 17.74 25.47 -9.01
N ILE A 37 16.83 26.13 -8.29
CA ILE A 37 15.39 25.88 -8.37
C ILE A 37 14.87 26.09 -9.79
N PHE A 38 15.39 27.07 -10.54
CA PHE A 38 14.82 27.39 -11.86
C PHE A 38 15.16 26.31 -12.90
N SER A 39 16.42 25.86 -12.95
CA SER A 39 16.80 24.79 -13.87
C SER A 39 16.20 23.45 -13.46
N GLU A 40 16.16 23.14 -12.16
CA GLU A 40 15.51 21.92 -11.66
C GLU A 40 13.98 21.96 -11.80
N PHE A 41 13.35 23.13 -11.85
CA PHE A 41 11.92 23.21 -12.20
C PHE A 41 11.68 22.91 -13.69
N ALA A 42 12.52 23.47 -14.57
CA ALA A 42 12.43 23.22 -16.01
C ALA A 42 12.78 21.77 -16.39
N ASN A 43 13.69 21.14 -15.66
CA ASN A 43 14.09 19.75 -15.83
C ASN A 43 14.17 19.03 -14.46
N PRO A 44 13.02 18.56 -13.94
CA PRO A 44 12.93 17.95 -12.61
C PRO A 44 13.90 16.81 -12.40
N PRO A 45 14.65 16.79 -11.28
CA PRO A 45 15.48 15.64 -10.95
C PRO A 45 14.61 14.43 -10.64
N LYS A 46 15.22 13.24 -10.71
CA LYS A 46 14.53 11.99 -10.38
C LYS A 46 14.00 11.99 -8.94
N GLY A 47 12.78 11.51 -8.78
CA GLY A 47 11.99 11.48 -7.55
C GLY A 47 10.89 12.55 -7.46
N TYR A 48 10.76 13.42 -8.47
CA TYR A 48 9.67 14.41 -8.59
C TYR A 48 8.62 14.00 -9.65
N GLY A 49 8.78 12.84 -10.27
CA GLY A 49 7.82 12.28 -11.21
C GLY A 49 6.55 11.76 -10.52
N ASN A 50 5.55 11.45 -11.34
CA ASN A 50 4.25 10.96 -10.86
C ASN A 50 4.38 9.60 -10.18
N VAL A 51 3.48 9.37 -9.21
CA VAL A 51 3.29 8.09 -8.51
C VAL A 51 1.80 7.73 -8.55
N PRO A 52 1.28 7.22 -9.67
CA PRO A 52 -0.13 6.88 -9.80
C PRO A 52 -0.49 5.58 -9.08
N PHE A 53 -1.79 5.36 -8.93
CA PHE A 53 -2.33 4.02 -8.68
C PHE A 53 -2.19 3.16 -9.94
N TYR A 54 -1.74 1.93 -9.74
CA TYR A 54 -1.53 0.94 -10.78
C TYR A 54 -2.37 -0.31 -10.51
N TRP A 55 -3.55 -0.22 -11.09
CA TRP A 55 -4.67 -1.13 -10.90
C TRP A 55 -4.42 -2.50 -11.53
N TRP A 56 -4.35 -3.55 -10.70
CA TRP A 56 -4.25 -4.96 -11.12
C TRP A 56 -5.60 -5.65 -11.23
N ASN A 57 -6.60 -4.91 -11.69
CA ASN A 57 -7.96 -5.39 -11.91
C ASN A 57 -8.18 -5.91 -13.33
N GLY A 58 -9.16 -6.80 -13.47
CA GLY A 58 -9.47 -7.52 -14.71
C GLY A 58 -8.86 -8.92 -14.76
N ASP A 59 -8.78 -9.48 -15.97
CA ASP A 59 -8.28 -10.84 -16.21
C ASP A 59 -6.80 -11.00 -15.80
N SER A 60 -6.37 -12.25 -15.72
CA SER A 60 -5.07 -12.79 -15.34
C SER A 60 -3.86 -11.87 -15.55
N LEU A 61 -3.02 -11.77 -14.52
CA LEU A 61 -1.71 -11.11 -14.56
C LEU A 61 -0.84 -11.76 -15.63
N ASN A 62 -0.55 -11.01 -16.69
CA ASN A 62 0.21 -11.46 -17.84
C ASN A 62 1.54 -10.70 -17.93
N LYS A 63 2.65 -11.45 -18.04
CA LYS A 63 4.01 -10.87 -17.98
C LYS A 63 4.34 -10.01 -19.20
N GLU A 64 3.88 -10.40 -20.38
CA GLU A 64 4.11 -9.69 -21.63
C GLU A 64 3.43 -8.33 -21.59
N ARG A 65 2.14 -8.29 -21.25
CA ARG A 65 1.35 -7.07 -21.07
C ARG A 65 1.96 -6.14 -19.99
N MET A 66 2.39 -6.70 -18.87
CA MET A 66 3.03 -5.91 -17.81
C MET A 66 4.37 -5.31 -18.27
N LYS A 67 5.15 -6.01 -19.09
CA LYS A 67 6.39 -5.46 -19.66
C LYS A 67 6.12 -4.28 -20.57
N GLU A 68 5.14 -4.40 -21.47
CA GLU A 68 4.73 -3.32 -22.37
C GLU A 68 4.26 -2.08 -21.59
N GLN A 69 3.46 -2.28 -20.54
CA GLN A 69 3.02 -1.19 -19.67
C GLN A 69 4.19 -0.54 -18.95
N LEU A 70 5.15 -1.33 -18.45
CA LEU A 70 6.37 -0.79 -17.86
C LEU A 70 7.26 -0.05 -18.86
N ASP A 71 7.32 -0.47 -20.13
CA ASP A 71 8.01 0.25 -21.19
C ASP A 71 7.41 1.66 -21.37
N ILE A 72 6.09 1.74 -21.48
CA ILE A 72 5.36 3.01 -21.59
C ILE A 72 5.61 3.89 -20.36
N LEU A 73 5.46 3.33 -19.16
CA LEU A 73 5.65 4.08 -17.91
C LEU A 73 7.10 4.57 -17.76
N SER A 74 8.09 3.75 -18.13
CA SER A 74 9.51 4.13 -18.06
C SER A 74 9.91 5.24 -19.03
N ALA A 75 9.17 5.40 -20.13
CA ALA A 75 9.35 6.49 -21.08
C ALA A 75 8.58 7.77 -20.68
N SER A 76 7.74 7.69 -19.65
CA SER A 76 6.94 8.81 -19.16
C SER A 76 7.56 9.48 -17.91
N ALA A 77 6.97 10.59 -17.45
CA ALA A 77 7.35 11.25 -16.20
C ALA A 77 6.84 10.50 -14.95
N THR A 78 7.04 9.18 -14.90
CA THR A 78 6.65 8.30 -13.78
C THR A 78 7.90 7.84 -13.06
N ASP A 79 7.96 8.08 -11.74
CA ASP A 79 9.09 7.62 -10.92
C ASP A 79 8.76 6.40 -10.06
N GLY A 80 7.47 6.10 -9.87
CA GLY A 80 6.98 4.90 -9.22
C GLY A 80 5.48 4.75 -9.39
N PHE A 81 4.90 3.75 -8.77
CA PHE A 81 3.44 3.62 -8.62
C PHE A 81 3.12 2.69 -7.45
N ALA A 82 1.88 2.73 -6.98
CA ALA A 82 1.37 1.77 -6.01
C ALA A 82 0.46 0.76 -6.74
N VAL A 83 0.75 -0.53 -6.61
CA VAL A 83 -0.14 -1.59 -7.09
C VAL A 83 -1.37 -1.62 -6.22
N SER A 84 -2.54 -1.51 -6.84
CA SER A 84 -3.81 -1.34 -6.16
C SER A 84 -4.83 -2.34 -6.70
N TYR A 85 -5.78 -2.74 -5.87
CA TYR A 85 -6.92 -3.59 -6.26
C TYR A 85 -8.22 -2.88 -5.93
N ILE A 86 -9.17 -2.90 -6.87
CA ILE A 86 -10.50 -2.33 -6.63
C ILE A 86 -11.32 -3.17 -5.64
N HIS A 87 -12.35 -2.52 -5.10
CA HIS A 87 -13.42 -3.21 -4.40
C HIS A 87 -14.28 -4.00 -5.41
N MET A 88 -14.74 -5.18 -5.01
CA MET A 88 -15.75 -6.01 -5.67
C MET A 88 -17.00 -5.98 -4.80
N ASP A 89 -18.12 -5.49 -5.32
CA ASP A 89 -19.46 -5.94 -4.89
C ASP A 89 -20.61 -5.52 -5.84
N PRO A 90 -21.29 -6.45 -6.54
CA PRO A 90 -22.49 -6.16 -7.33
C PRO A 90 -23.75 -5.78 -6.54
N GLU A 91 -23.86 -6.13 -5.24
CA GLU A 91 -25.02 -5.89 -4.38
C GLU A 91 -24.80 -4.71 -3.41
N VAL A 92 -23.57 -4.51 -2.91
CA VAL A 92 -23.22 -3.47 -1.92
C VAL A 92 -23.07 -2.07 -2.53
N ASP A 93 -22.60 -1.94 -3.78
CA ASP A 93 -22.47 -0.64 -4.47
C ASP A 93 -23.83 0.05 -4.71
N VAL A 94 -24.93 -0.72 -4.66
CA VAL A 94 -26.29 -0.22 -4.94
C VAL A 94 -27.18 -0.19 -3.68
N GLY A 95 -26.99 -1.13 -2.74
CA GLY A 95 -27.88 -1.30 -1.58
C GLY A 95 -27.35 -0.74 -0.26
N GLU A 96 -26.13 -1.12 0.14
CA GLU A 96 -25.64 -0.95 1.52
C GLU A 96 -24.70 0.25 1.71
N MET A 97 -24.01 0.71 0.65
CA MET A 97 -23.10 1.85 0.69
C MET A 97 -23.78 3.22 0.41
N LYS A 98 -25.13 3.29 0.42
CA LYS A 98 -25.86 4.52 0.02
C LYS A 98 -25.53 5.76 0.88
N ASP A 99 -25.03 5.56 2.12
CA ASP A 99 -24.80 6.63 3.09
C ASP A 99 -23.31 6.84 3.49
N GLY A 100 -22.34 6.19 2.82
CA GLY A 100 -20.92 6.51 3.03
C GLY A 100 -19.93 5.34 2.95
N TYR A 101 -18.64 5.70 2.89
CA TYR A 101 -17.52 4.84 2.52
C TYR A 101 -16.99 3.99 3.69
N GLY A 102 -16.87 2.67 3.48
CA GLY A 102 -15.70 1.96 4.02
C GLY A 102 -15.86 0.62 4.71
N LEU A 103 -17.00 -0.09 4.64
CA LEU A 103 -17.13 -1.38 5.35
C LEU A 103 -17.36 -2.63 4.49
N SER A 104 -17.54 -2.54 3.18
CA SER A 104 -18.04 -3.71 2.42
C SER A 104 -17.73 -3.71 0.93
N GLY A 105 -16.49 -3.37 0.57
CA GLY A 105 -15.95 -3.75 -0.73
C GLY A 105 -14.86 -4.80 -0.55
N LYS A 106 -15.14 -6.08 -0.87
CA LYS A 106 -14.10 -7.12 -0.84
C LYS A 106 -13.06 -6.82 -1.91
N THR A 107 -11.80 -7.24 -1.77
CA THR A 107 -10.84 -7.11 -2.88
C THR A 107 -11.33 -7.87 -4.11
N GLU A 108 -11.41 -7.21 -5.28
CA GLU A 108 -11.58 -7.91 -6.55
C GLU A 108 -10.28 -8.65 -6.89
N ALA A 109 -10.19 -9.90 -6.42
CA ALA A 109 -9.00 -10.71 -6.66
C ALA A 109 -8.93 -11.13 -8.14
N GLY A 110 -7.94 -10.58 -8.85
CA GLY A 110 -7.52 -11.11 -10.16
C GLY A 110 -6.91 -12.51 -10.06
N LYS A 111 -6.40 -13.04 -11.18
CA LYS A 111 -5.63 -14.29 -11.22
C LYS A 111 -4.14 -14.00 -11.40
N PRO A 112 -3.22 -14.62 -10.65
CA PRO A 112 -3.43 -15.56 -9.54
C PRO A 112 -4.00 -14.88 -8.28
N LYS A 113 -4.59 -15.67 -7.38
CA LYS A 113 -5.18 -15.17 -6.12
C LYS A 113 -4.13 -14.36 -5.34
N VAL A 114 -4.52 -13.18 -4.86
CA VAL A 114 -3.66 -12.31 -4.04
C VAL A 114 -3.02 -13.11 -2.89
N PHE A 115 -1.71 -12.92 -2.70
CA PHE A 115 -0.86 -13.63 -1.73
C PHE A 115 -0.70 -15.14 -1.88
N SER A 116 -1.21 -15.75 -2.95
CA SER A 116 -0.82 -17.11 -3.32
C SER A 116 0.66 -17.20 -3.71
N GLY A 117 1.22 -18.42 -3.74
CA GLY A 117 2.61 -18.63 -4.19
C GLY A 117 2.84 -18.11 -5.62
N ASP A 118 1.89 -18.31 -6.52
CA ASP A 118 1.96 -17.79 -7.89
C ASP A 118 1.90 -16.26 -7.95
N TRP A 119 1.10 -15.66 -7.08
CA TRP A 119 1.06 -14.20 -6.95
C TRP A 119 2.40 -13.65 -6.46
N TRP A 120 3.01 -14.26 -5.44
CA TRP A 120 4.33 -13.86 -4.96
C TRP A 120 5.42 -14.08 -6.01
N ASN A 121 5.34 -15.16 -6.79
CA ASN A 121 6.23 -15.40 -7.92
C ASN A 121 6.10 -14.30 -8.98
N PHE A 122 4.87 -13.87 -9.27
CA PHE A 122 4.60 -12.77 -10.19
C PHE A 122 5.11 -11.43 -9.63
N TRP A 123 4.78 -11.10 -8.38
CA TRP A 123 5.23 -9.90 -7.68
C TRP A 123 6.76 -9.78 -7.69
N ASN A 124 7.47 -10.86 -7.34
CA ASN A 124 8.93 -10.90 -7.33
C ASN A 124 9.53 -10.69 -8.74
N TRP A 125 8.90 -11.26 -9.76
CA TRP A 125 9.30 -11.01 -11.14
C TRP A 125 9.06 -9.54 -11.52
N PHE A 126 7.87 -9.01 -11.23
CA PHE A 126 7.48 -7.66 -11.58
C PHE A 126 8.32 -6.59 -10.87
N ALA A 127 8.65 -6.79 -9.59
CA ALA A 127 9.56 -5.95 -8.83
C ALA A 127 10.96 -5.87 -9.46
N LYS A 128 11.47 -6.99 -10.00
CA LYS A 128 12.74 -7.00 -10.74
C LYS A 128 12.65 -6.20 -12.03
N GLU A 129 11.55 -6.30 -12.78
CA GLU A 129 11.35 -5.49 -13.99
C GLU A 129 11.23 -3.99 -13.67
N CYS A 130 10.49 -3.61 -12.63
CA CYS A 130 10.41 -2.22 -12.16
C CYS A 130 11.80 -1.69 -11.79
N SER A 131 12.58 -2.48 -11.04
CA SER A 131 13.95 -2.13 -10.66
C SER A 131 14.86 -1.92 -11.87
N ARG A 132 14.79 -2.78 -12.91
CA ARG A 132 15.59 -2.62 -14.14
C ARG A 132 15.26 -1.33 -14.89
N LYS A 133 14.02 -0.86 -14.77
CA LYS A 133 13.54 0.37 -15.38
C LYS A 133 13.64 1.59 -14.47
N ASN A 134 14.22 1.44 -13.28
CA ASN A 134 14.37 2.48 -12.27
C ASN A 134 13.01 3.09 -11.83
N ILE A 135 11.96 2.28 -11.83
CA ILE A 135 10.61 2.64 -11.37
C ILE A 135 10.41 2.10 -9.94
N GLY A 136 9.93 2.95 -9.03
CA GLY A 136 9.53 2.57 -7.68
C GLY A 136 8.25 1.73 -7.69
N LEU A 137 8.20 0.71 -6.84
CA LEU A 137 7.05 -0.19 -6.71
C LEU A 137 6.55 -0.18 -5.26
N GLY A 138 5.32 0.25 -5.05
CA GLY A 138 4.56 0.10 -3.81
C GLY A 138 3.36 -0.82 -3.98
N MET A 139 2.68 -1.14 -2.89
CA MET A 139 1.39 -1.83 -2.89
C MET A 139 0.48 -1.11 -1.91
N ASP A 140 -0.74 -0.80 -2.34
CA ASP A 140 -1.76 -0.30 -1.44
C ASP A 140 -2.50 -1.47 -0.80
N ASP A 141 -2.68 -1.40 0.51
CA ASP A 141 -3.42 -2.39 1.28
C ASP A 141 -4.88 -1.97 1.52
N TYR A 142 -5.35 -0.87 0.93
CA TYR A 142 -6.66 -0.30 1.26
C TYR A 142 -7.88 -1.17 0.90
N THR A 143 -7.74 -2.28 0.18
CA THR A 143 -8.78 -3.33 0.06
C THR A 143 -8.39 -4.64 0.73
N ILE A 144 -7.13 -4.81 1.11
CA ILE A 144 -6.55 -6.07 1.59
C ILE A 144 -6.41 -6.05 3.13
N GLY A 145 -6.03 -4.92 3.69
CA GLY A 145 -5.72 -4.67 5.09
C GLY A 145 -6.93 -4.38 5.96
N TRP A 146 -8.13 -4.74 5.51
CA TRP A 146 -9.35 -4.66 6.34
C TRP A 146 -9.69 -6.03 6.92
N ILE A 147 -10.23 -6.01 8.13
CA ILE A 147 -10.85 -7.18 8.75
C ILE A 147 -12.07 -7.60 7.90
N GLY A 148 -12.23 -8.89 7.69
CA GLY A 148 -13.31 -9.51 6.91
C GLY A 148 -13.00 -9.75 5.44
N ASN A 149 -11.85 -9.27 4.93
CA ASN A 149 -11.50 -9.37 3.51
C ASN A 149 -10.71 -10.64 3.12
N GLY A 150 -10.41 -11.52 4.07
CA GLY A 150 -9.85 -12.85 3.82
C GLY A 150 -8.33 -12.91 3.69
N TYR A 151 -7.61 -11.90 4.21
CA TYR A 151 -6.15 -11.79 4.12
C TYR A 151 -5.49 -11.74 5.51
N TYR A 152 -4.28 -11.18 5.59
CA TYR A 152 -3.44 -11.22 6.80
C TYR A 152 -4.11 -10.60 8.03
N THR A 153 -4.96 -9.59 7.87
CA THR A 153 -5.71 -8.99 8.99
C THR A 153 -6.64 -9.97 9.68
N ASP A 154 -7.27 -10.88 8.93
CA ASP A 154 -8.13 -11.94 9.49
C ASP A 154 -7.33 -13.05 10.16
N GLU A 155 -6.09 -13.27 9.71
CA GLU A 155 -5.16 -14.17 10.38
C GLU A 155 -4.64 -13.57 11.68
N LEU A 156 -4.24 -12.30 11.65
CA LEU A 156 -3.81 -11.54 12.82
C LEU A 156 -4.91 -11.52 13.88
N LEU A 157 -6.17 -11.27 13.50
CA LEU A 157 -7.27 -11.31 14.44
C LEU A 157 -7.34 -12.60 15.24
N LYS A 158 -7.00 -13.76 14.66
CA LYS A 158 -7.06 -15.06 15.36
C LYS A 158 -5.97 -15.23 16.42
N GLU A 159 -4.92 -14.40 16.43
CA GLU A 159 -3.90 -14.49 17.46
C GLU A 159 -4.44 -14.08 18.85
N GLU A 160 -4.05 -14.82 19.89
CA GLU A 160 -4.51 -14.61 21.28
C GLU A 160 -4.37 -13.16 21.76
N LYS A 161 -3.26 -12.50 21.38
CA LYS A 161 -3.00 -11.10 21.75
C LYS A 161 -4.02 -10.10 21.20
N PHE A 162 -4.67 -10.43 20.08
CA PHE A 162 -5.72 -9.62 19.46
C PHE A 162 -7.13 -10.11 19.83
N GLN A 163 -7.28 -11.37 20.24
CA GLN A 163 -8.52 -11.91 20.78
C GLN A 163 -8.85 -11.38 22.19
N ASN A 164 -7.83 -10.93 22.93
CA ASN A 164 -8.01 -10.30 24.25
C ASN A 164 -8.49 -8.84 24.19
N TYR A 165 -8.97 -8.37 23.04
CA TYR A 165 -9.62 -7.08 22.91
C TYR A 165 -10.82 -7.01 23.84
N GLN A 166 -10.84 -6.02 24.76
CA GLN A 166 -11.83 -5.97 25.84
C GLN A 166 -13.21 -5.42 25.41
N GLY A 167 -13.37 -5.12 24.12
CA GLY A 167 -14.57 -4.56 23.52
C GLY A 167 -14.37 -3.12 23.04
N ASP A 168 -15.42 -2.58 22.42
CA ASP A 168 -15.43 -1.21 21.93
C ASP A 168 -15.79 -0.22 23.06
N LEU A 169 -15.26 1.00 22.97
CA LEU A 169 -15.68 2.07 23.85
C LEU A 169 -17.03 2.62 23.36
N GLU A 170 -18.09 2.32 24.10
CA GLU A 170 -19.40 2.94 23.89
C GLU A 170 -19.47 4.27 24.65
N ILE A 171 -19.80 5.35 23.94
CA ILE A 171 -20.02 6.69 24.52
C ILE A 171 -21.51 6.98 24.53
N VAL A 172 -22.13 6.88 25.70
CA VAL A 172 -23.51 7.32 25.95
C VAL A 172 -23.50 8.76 26.45
N SER A 173 -24.37 9.60 25.92
CA SER A 173 -24.44 11.03 26.28
C SER A 173 -25.87 11.47 26.55
N ASP A 174 -26.11 11.97 27.77
CA ASP A 174 -27.38 12.56 28.20
C ASP A 174 -27.25 14.06 28.41
N SER A 175 -28.26 14.81 27.93
CA SER A 175 -28.36 16.25 28.21
C SER A 175 -29.23 16.49 29.44
N VAL A 176 -28.67 17.14 30.45
CA VAL A 176 -29.34 17.40 31.73
C VAL A 176 -29.45 18.89 32.03
N ARG A 177 -30.46 19.26 32.83
CA ARG A 177 -30.63 20.65 33.26
C ARG A 177 -29.68 20.96 34.43
N GLY A 178 -28.91 22.04 34.31
CA GLY A 178 -28.06 22.52 35.40
C GLY A 178 -28.82 22.76 36.71
N GLY A 179 -28.22 22.37 37.83
CA GLY A 179 -28.84 22.48 39.16
C GLY A 179 -29.85 21.38 39.50
N THR A 180 -29.97 20.34 38.67
CA THR A 180 -30.79 19.16 38.96
C THR A 180 -29.92 17.96 39.27
N THR A 181 -30.44 17.02 40.06
CA THR A 181 -29.80 15.72 40.29
C THR A 181 -30.09 14.79 39.11
N PHE A 182 -29.04 14.27 38.48
CA PHE A 182 -29.14 13.23 37.46
C PHE A 182 -28.92 11.86 38.10
N ILE A 183 -29.80 10.91 37.79
CA ILE A 183 -29.74 9.53 38.27
C ILE A 183 -29.71 8.62 37.04
N HIS A 184 -28.71 7.74 36.96
CA HIS A 184 -28.55 6.79 35.88
C HIS A 184 -27.99 5.47 36.41
N ASP A 185 -28.42 4.37 35.80
CA ASP A 185 -27.89 3.05 36.11
C ASP A 185 -26.49 2.91 35.54
N ILE A 186 -25.51 2.60 36.39
CA ILE A 186 -24.12 2.50 35.95
C ILE A 186 -23.93 1.15 35.23
N PRO A 187 -23.44 1.14 33.97
CA PRO A 187 -23.14 -0.11 33.28
C PRO A 187 -22.02 -0.87 34.00
N GLU A 188 -22.07 -2.19 33.95
CA GLU A 188 -21.15 -3.08 34.67
C GLU A 188 -19.67 -2.82 34.36
N ARG A 189 -19.36 -2.32 33.15
CA ARG A 189 -18.02 -1.99 32.66
C ARG A 189 -17.80 -0.50 32.41
N LEU A 190 -18.20 0.35 33.35
CA LEU A 190 -17.95 1.79 33.26
C LEU A 190 -16.43 2.08 33.28
N VAL A 191 -15.93 2.71 32.21
CA VAL A 191 -14.53 3.17 32.12
C VAL A 191 -14.35 4.59 32.70
N GLY A 192 -15.36 5.46 32.52
CA GLY A 192 -15.33 6.81 33.06
C GLY A 192 -16.62 7.57 32.83
N ALA A 193 -16.87 8.58 33.67
CA ALA A 193 -17.98 9.52 33.52
C ALA A 193 -17.43 10.95 33.55
N VAL A 194 -17.88 11.77 32.61
CA VAL A 194 -17.48 13.17 32.51
C VAL A 194 -18.74 14.02 32.38
N ALA A 195 -18.80 15.12 33.14
CA ALA A 195 -19.82 16.14 32.98
C ALA A 195 -19.17 17.39 32.38
N TRP A 196 -19.77 17.94 31.34
CA TRP A 196 -19.31 19.18 30.70
C TRP A 196 -20.49 20.14 30.50
N PRO A 197 -20.27 21.47 30.57
CA PRO A 197 -21.29 22.44 30.19
C PRO A 197 -21.62 22.25 28.70
N GLY A 198 -22.90 22.00 28.40
CA GLY A 198 -23.40 21.87 27.04
C GLY A 198 -23.30 23.20 26.29
N LYS A 199 -22.16 23.36 25.60
CA LYS A 199 -21.66 24.52 24.83
C LYS A 199 -20.66 25.42 25.57
N ILE A 200 -19.51 25.64 24.91
CA ILE A 200 -18.73 26.89 24.96
C ILE A 200 -19.43 27.90 24.06
#